data_AF-A0AA96WUR4-F1
#
_entry.id   AF-A0AA96WUR4-F1
#
_cell.length_a   1.000
_cell.length_b   1.000
_cell.length_c   1.000
_cell.angle_alpha   90.00
_cell.angle_beta   90.00
_cell.angle_gamma   90.00
#
_symmetry.space_group_name_H-M   'P 1'
#
loop_
_entity.id
_entity.type
_entity.pdbx_description
1 polymer ?
#
loop_
_entity_poly.entity_id
_entity_poly.type
_entity_poly.pdbx_seq_one_letter_code
_entity_poly.pdbx_strand_id
1 'polypeptide(L)' 'MPFSAIAQIGEFQPVELLFAWVKRPNTPLILGQTNFFLEFDVCFYRSKMEFEVNPKS' A
#
# COMPACT_ATOMS: atom_id res chain seq x y z
N MET A 1 9.41 -12.02 -11.19
CA MET A 1 8.38 -12.54 -10.28
C MET A 1 8.00 -11.43 -9.32
N PRO A 2 6.71 -11.23 -9.01
CA PRO A 2 6.32 -10.32 -7.93
C PRO A 2 6.87 -10.83 -6.60
N PHE A 3 7.23 -9.91 -5.71
CA PHE A 3 7.68 -10.19 -4.35
C PHE A 3 6.50 -9.99 -3.40
N SER A 4 6.31 -10.88 -2.43
CA SER A 4 5.35 -10.67 -1.33
C SER A 4 6.05 -10.55 0.01
N ALA A 5 5.46 -9.74 0.90
CA ALA A 5 5.93 -9.60 2.27
C ALA A 5 4.74 -9.36 3.22
N ILE A 6 4.80 -9.94 4.41
CA ILE A 6 3.94 -9.57 5.51
C ILE A 6 4.42 -8.22 6.04
N ALA A 7 3.53 -7.23 6.02
CA ALA A 7 3.83 -5.88 6.45
C ALA A 7 2.70 -5.31 7.30
N GLN A 8 3.06 -4.45 8.24
CA GLN A 8 2.12 -3.74 9.12
C GLN A 8 2.02 -2.28 8.69
N ILE A 9 0.79 -1.77 8.57
CA ILE A 9 0.50 -0.38 8.26
C ILE A 9 -0.10 0.27 9.52
N GLY A 10 0.61 1.25 10.10
CA GLY A 10 0.20 1.87 11.36
C GLY A 10 -0.05 0.83 12.45
N GLU A 11 -1.21 0.95 13.11
CA GLU A 11 -1.64 0.05 14.19
C GLU A 11 -2.58 -1.07 13.69
N PHE A 12 -2.66 -1.32 12.39
CA PHE A 12 -3.52 -2.36 11.81
C PHE A 12 -2.90 -3.74 11.91
N GLN A 13 -3.71 -4.78 11.73
CA GLN A 13 -3.21 -6.15 11.64
C GLN A 13 -2.27 -6.30 10.42
N PRO A 14 -1.16 -7.07 10.54
CA PRO A 14 -0.29 -7.32 9.40
C PRO A 14 -1.02 -8.00 8.24
N VAL A 15 -0.74 -7.57 7.00
CA VAL A 15 -1.32 -8.14 5.77
C VAL A 15 -0.21 -8.53 4.79
N GLU A 16 -0.54 -9.41 3.85
CA GLU A 16 0.37 -9.76 2.76
C GLU A 16 0.32 -8.69 1.66
N LEU A 17 1.43 -7.97 1.49
CA LEU A 17 1.59 -6.99 0.44
C LEU A 17 2.38 -7.53 -0.76
N LEU A 18 1.97 -7.16 -1.97
CA LEU A 18 2.58 -7.56 -3.24
C LEU A 18 3.30 -6.38 -3.90
N PHE A 19 4.54 -6.62 -4.32
CA PHE A 19 5.40 -5.62 -4.94
C PHE A 19 5.94 -6.10 -6.28
N ALA A 20 5.88 -5.22 -7.29
CA ALA A 20 6.55 -5.46 -8.56
C ALA A 20 8.06 -5.29 -8.39
N TRP A 21 8.84 -6.23 -8.93
CA TRP A 21 10.30 -6.13 -8.91
C TRP A 21 10.79 -5.05 -9.87
N VAL A 22 11.75 -4.24 -9.41
CA VAL A 22 12.38 -3.20 -10.23
C VAL A 22 13.90 -3.26 -10.08
N LYS A 23 14.63 -3.33 -11.20
CA LYS A 23 16.11 -3.38 -11.22
C LYS A 23 16.71 -1.97 -11.13
N ARG A 24 16.24 -1.14 -10.20
CA ARG A 24 16.78 0.20 -9.93
C ARG A 24 16.78 0.49 -8.43
N PRO A 25 17.92 0.93 -7.86
CA PRO A 25 17.96 1.33 -6.46
C PRO A 25 17.09 2.58 -6.24
N ASN A 26 16.58 2.76 -5.03
CA ASN A 26 15.78 3.93 -4.63
C ASN A 26 14.54 4.19 -5.50
N THR A 27 13.96 3.14 -6.08
CA THR A 27 12.69 3.27 -6.79
C THR A 27 11.58 3.61 -5.79
N PRO A 28 10.73 4.61 -6.05
CA PRO A 28 9.62 4.93 -5.16
C PRO A 28 8.71 3.73 -4.99
N LEU A 29 8.26 3.50 -3.75
CA LEU A 29 7.22 2.52 -3.50
C LEU A 29 5.89 3.06 -4.01
N ILE A 30 5.25 2.31 -4.91
CA ILE A 30 3.93 2.65 -5.44
C ILE A 30 2.92 1.71 -4.80
N LEU A 31 1.96 2.28 -4.09
CA LEU A 31 0.80 1.59 -3.54
C LEU A 31 -0.41 1.93 -4.41
N GLY A 32 -1.18 0.93 -4.81
CA GLY A 32 -2.25 1.14 -5.77
C GLY A 32 -3.30 0.05 -5.78
N GLN A 33 -4.05 0.01 -6.88
CA GLN A 33 -5.24 -0.83 -7.00
C GLN A 33 -4.97 -2.32 -6.81
N THR A 34 -3.88 -2.84 -7.36
CA THR A 34 -3.53 -4.25 -7.18
C THR A 34 -2.89 -4.42 -5.80
N ASN A 35 -3.54 -5.22 -4.94
CA ASN A 35 -3.14 -5.54 -3.56
C ASN A 35 -3.42 -4.43 -2.52
N PHE A 36 -2.80 -3.25 -2.57
CA PHE A 36 -2.94 -2.29 -1.45
C PHE A 36 -4.38 -1.76 -1.28
N PHE A 37 -5.03 -1.27 -2.35
CA PHE A 37 -6.43 -0.84 -2.27
C PHE A 37 -7.43 -2.01 -2.19
N LEU A 38 -6.96 -3.27 -2.27
CA LEU A 38 -7.78 -4.45 -1.99
C LEU A 38 -7.73 -4.85 -0.52
N GLU A 39 -6.72 -4.41 0.24
CA GLU A 39 -6.59 -4.65 1.68
C GLU A 39 -7.07 -3.45 2.51
N PHE A 40 -7.02 -2.24 1.95
CA PHE A 40 -7.36 -1.01 2.65
C PHE A 40 -8.29 -0.11 1.83
N ASP A 41 -9.23 0.52 2.53
CA ASP A 41 -9.97 1.67 2.01
C ASP A 41 -9.06 2.91 2.07
N VAL A 42 -8.86 3.56 0.93
CA VAL A 42 -7.98 4.73 0.80
C VAL A 42 -8.76 5.94 0.32
N CYS A 43 -8.79 7.00 1.15
CA CYS A 43 -9.52 8.24 0.88
C CYS A 43 -8.53 9.39 0.66
N PHE A 44 -8.58 10.02 -0.52
CA PHE A 44 -7.68 11.13 -0.86
C PHE A 44 -8.34 12.49 -0.64
N TYR A 45 -7.70 13.36 0.14
CA TYR A 45 -8.14 14.74 0.38
C TYR A 45 -7.19 15.72 -0.31
N ARG A 46 -7.30 15.82 -1.65
CA ARG A 46 -6.34 16.55 -2.49
C ARG A 46 -6.08 18.00 -2.07
N SER A 47 -7.11 18.75 -1.67
CA SER A 47 -6.96 20.14 -1.23
C SER A 47 -6.16 20.28 0.07
N LYS A 48 -6.13 19.23 0.90
CA LYS A 48 -5.40 19.16 2.16
C LYS A 48 -4.04 18.50 2.03
N MET A 49 -3.72 17.93 0.87
CA MET A 49 -2.50 17.15 0.61
C MET A 49 -2.32 15.96 1.56
N GLU A 50 -3.43 15.35 1.99
CA GLU A 50 -3.42 14.19 2.87
C GLU A 50 -4.29 13.07 2.29
N PHE A 51 -4.10 11.87 2.82
CA PHE A 51 -4.96 10.73 2.56
C PHE A 51 -5.13 9.93 3.85
N GLU A 52 -6.27 9.25 3.95
CA GLU A 52 -6.57 8.31 5.03
C GLU A 52 -6.50 6.88 4.50
N VAL A 53 -6.10 5.97 5.38
CA VAL A 53 -6.06 4.53 5.13
C VAL A 53 -6.81 3.86 6.28
N ASN A 54 -7.80 3.04 5.96
CA ASN A 54 -8.54 2.23 6.92
C ASN A 54 -8.53 0.76 6.46
N PRO A 55 -8.58 -0.22 7.38
CA PRO A 55 -8.82 -1.60 6.99
C PRO A 55 -10.14 -1.70 6.22
N LYS A 56 -10.16 -2.51 5.15
CA LYS A 56 -11.43 -2.84 4.50
C LYS A 56 -12.41 -3.45 5.50
N SER A 57 -13.69 -3.11 5.36
CA SER A 57 -14.78 -3.75 6.12
C SER A 57 -15.09 -5.18 5.64
#